data_AF-A0A933DZ88-F1
#
_entry.id   AF-A0A933DZ88-F1
#
_cell.length_a   1.000
_cell.length_b   1.000
_cell.length_c   1.000
_cell.angle_alpha   90.00
_cell.angle_beta   90.00
_cell.angle_gamma   90.00
#
_symmetry.space_group_name_H-M   'P 1'
#
loop_
_entity.id
_entity.type
_entity.pdbx_description
1 polymer ?
#
loop_
_entity_poly.entity_id
_entity_poly.type
_entity_poly.pdbx_seq_one_letter_code
_entity_poly.pdbx_strand_id
1 'polypeptide(L)'
;MGRWLIITFVLLGAGCNQDRIARLEKQNQELQAQLKKQQADLQEAADLDLQAKCAKQAREQFRDDAVIKGWAKEPMGGFTNHYSKKLKRCFMRVENTTMIGSDVIGAHRYVFDAFEGKLYGEYSSYVGKTDIGKKGGEVAPVSCKVTSPSGEVIFCHSYGEFEELTKPYMK
;
A
#
# COMPACT_ATOMS: atom_id res chain seq x y z
N MET A 1 -34.40 -77.15 22.96
CA MET A 1 -35.14 -75.88 22.74
C MET A 1 -34.20 -74.72 23.04
N GLY A 2 -34.20 -73.70 22.17
CA GLY A 2 -33.80 -72.33 22.51
C GLY A 2 -32.31 -71.98 22.41
N ARG A 3 -31.91 -71.37 21.28
CA ARG A 3 -30.84 -70.33 21.21
C ARG A 3 -30.56 -69.88 19.77
N TRP A 4 -31.55 -69.40 19.03
CA TRP A 4 -31.30 -68.87 17.67
C TRP A 4 -32.27 -67.75 17.28
N LEU A 5 -32.44 -66.73 18.15
CA LEU A 5 -33.39 -65.64 17.89
C LEU A 5 -32.98 -64.26 18.46
N ILE A 6 -31.69 -63.99 18.68
CA ILE A 6 -31.25 -62.67 19.17
C ILE A 6 -30.03 -62.16 18.39
N ILE A 7 -30.13 -61.96 17.07
CA ILE A 7 -29.13 -61.16 16.32
C ILE A 7 -29.79 -60.11 15.41
N THR A 8 -31.10 -60.11 15.21
CA THR A 8 -31.71 -59.33 14.12
C THR A 8 -32.15 -57.89 14.45
N PHE A 9 -31.87 -57.33 15.63
CA PHE A 9 -32.46 -56.03 16.04
C PHE A 9 -31.47 -54.89 16.36
N VAL A 10 -30.20 -54.96 15.94
CA VAL A 10 -29.22 -53.88 16.20
C VAL A 10 -28.99 -52.94 15.00
N LEU A 11 -29.46 -53.29 13.79
CA LEU A 11 -29.11 -52.54 12.58
C LEU A 11 -30.00 -51.31 12.26
N LEU A 12 -31.04 -51.01 13.03
CA LEU A 12 -31.97 -49.90 12.74
C LEU A 12 -31.58 -48.54 13.36
N GLY A 13 -30.53 -48.47 14.19
CA GLY A 13 -30.11 -47.24 14.89
C GLY A 13 -29.03 -46.39 14.20
N ALA A 14 -28.40 -46.89 13.13
CA ALA A 14 -27.26 -46.23 12.50
C ALA A 14 -27.66 -45.08 11.54
N GLY A 15 -28.80 -45.20 10.84
CA GLY A 15 -29.21 -44.25 9.79
C GLY A 15 -29.54 -42.83 10.30
N CYS A 16 -30.36 -42.69 11.33
CA CYS A 16 -30.74 -41.37 11.88
C CYS A 16 -29.58 -40.60 12.50
N ASN A 17 -28.57 -41.29 13.04
CA ASN A 17 -27.41 -40.66 13.63
C ASN A 17 -26.44 -40.14 12.55
N GLN A 18 -26.29 -40.86 11.44
CA GLN A 18 -25.49 -40.41 10.30
C GLN A 18 -26.07 -39.13 9.66
N ASP A 19 -27.40 -39.05 9.49
CA ASP A 19 -28.04 -37.86 8.92
C ASP A 19 -27.88 -36.62 9.80
N ARG A 20 -27.94 -36.79 11.13
CA ARG A 20 -27.70 -35.69 12.09
C ARG A 20 -26.24 -35.26 12.07
N ILE A 21 -25.29 -36.20 12.03
CA ILE A 21 -23.85 -35.91 11.96
C ILE A 21 -23.55 -35.14 10.67
N ALA A 22 -24.01 -35.62 9.51
CA ALA A 22 -23.82 -34.96 8.24
C ALA A 22 -24.43 -33.54 8.21
N ARG A 23 -25.61 -33.35 8.82
CA ARG A 23 -26.23 -32.02 8.96
C ARG A 23 -25.41 -31.08 9.84
N LEU A 24 -24.91 -31.57 10.97
CA LEU A 24 -24.07 -30.79 11.89
C LEU A 24 -22.73 -30.43 11.26
N GLU A 25 -22.09 -31.35 10.53
CA GLU A 25 -20.86 -31.09 9.78
C GLU A 25 -21.10 -30.01 8.72
N LYS A 26 -22.20 -30.11 7.97
CA LYS A 26 -22.59 -29.10 6.99
C LYS A 26 -22.81 -27.72 7.64
N GLN A 27 -23.54 -27.66 8.75
CA GLN A 27 -23.76 -26.42 9.50
C GLN A 27 -22.45 -25.82 10.01
N ASN A 28 -21.53 -26.65 10.52
CA ASN A 28 -20.21 -26.19 10.96
C ASN A 28 -19.39 -25.63 9.79
N GLN A 29 -19.42 -26.27 8.63
CA GLN A 29 -18.75 -25.77 7.43
C GLN A 29 -19.35 -24.44 6.95
N GLU A 30 -20.69 -24.33 6.94
CA GLU A 30 -21.40 -23.09 6.58
C GLU A 30 -21.08 -21.96 7.55
N LEU A 31 -21.10 -22.22 8.86
CA LEU A 31 -20.73 -21.24 9.88
C LEU A 31 -19.26 -20.80 9.73
N GLN A 32 -18.34 -21.73 9.50
CA GLN A 32 -16.94 -21.40 9.24
C GLN A 32 -16.77 -20.55 7.97
N ALA A 33 -17.54 -20.84 6.91
CA ALA A 33 -17.52 -20.05 5.68
C ALA A 33 -18.08 -18.64 5.91
N GLN A 34 -19.17 -18.50 6.66
CA GLN A 34 -19.76 -17.21 7.01
C GLN A 34 -18.82 -16.37 7.87
N LEU A 35 -18.17 -16.97 8.87
CA LEU A 35 -17.19 -16.28 9.72
C LEU A 35 -15.99 -15.78 8.91
N LYS A 36 -15.46 -16.61 8.00
CA LYS A 36 -14.37 -16.19 7.11
C LYS A 36 -14.78 -15.03 6.22
N LYS A 37 -15.99 -15.07 5.67
CA LYS A 37 -16.55 -13.98 4.87
C LYS A 37 -16.69 -12.70 5.69
N GLN A 38 -17.33 -12.79 6.86
CA GLN A 38 -17.51 -11.63 7.75
C GLN A 38 -16.18 -11.03 8.19
N GLN A 39 -15.18 -11.86 8.46
CA GLN A 39 -13.83 -11.40 8.80
C GLN A 39 -13.14 -10.70 7.62
N ALA A 40 -13.32 -11.20 6.39
CA ALA A 40 -12.81 -10.54 5.19
C ALA A 40 -13.47 -9.18 4.96
N ASP A 41 -14.81 -9.11 5.10
CA ASP A 41 -15.57 -7.87 4.93
C ASP A 41 -15.15 -6.81 5.97
N LEU A 42 -14.97 -7.21 7.24
CA LEU A 42 -14.47 -6.34 8.30
C LEU A 42 -13.03 -5.87 8.07
N GLN A 43 -12.17 -6.76 7.57
CA GLN A 43 -10.78 -6.44 7.24
C GLN A 43 -10.72 -5.43 6.09
N GLU A 44 -11.53 -5.61 5.05
CA GLU A 44 -11.62 -4.68 3.92
C GLU A 44 -12.10 -3.29 4.38
N ALA A 45 -13.13 -3.23 5.22
CA ALA A 45 -13.61 -1.97 5.78
C ALA A 45 -12.53 -1.26 6.62
N ALA A 46 -11.79 -2.00 7.44
CA ALA A 46 -10.68 -1.45 8.23
C ALA A 46 -9.54 -0.93 7.35
N ASP A 47 -9.21 -1.64 6.27
CA ASP A 47 -8.17 -1.24 5.33
C ASP A 47 -8.53 0.05 4.58
N LEU A 48 -9.80 0.21 4.19
CA LEU A 48 -10.30 1.46 3.58
C LEU A 48 -10.28 2.63 4.55
N ASP A 49 -10.63 2.41 5.83
CA ASP A 49 -10.54 3.44 6.87
C ASP A 49 -9.10 3.91 7.11
N LEU A 50 -8.13 2.99 7.13
CA LEU A 50 -6.71 3.31 7.23
C LEU A 50 -6.23 4.14 6.03
N GLN A 51 -6.64 3.77 4.81
CA GLN A 51 -6.32 4.54 3.61
C GLN A 51 -6.96 5.95 3.64
N ALA A 52 -8.20 6.08 4.12
CA ALA A 52 -8.87 7.36 4.26
C ALA A 52 -8.17 8.28 5.27
N LYS A 53 -7.76 7.74 6.43
CA LYS A 53 -6.94 8.45 7.43
C LYS A 53 -5.61 8.88 6.86
N CYS A 54 -4.94 8.00 6.10
CA CYS A 54 -3.70 8.32 5.42
C CYS A 54 -3.88 9.47 4.42
N ALA A 55 -4.93 9.44 3.59
CA ALA A 55 -5.22 10.50 2.65
C ALA A 55 -5.48 11.85 3.31
N LYS A 56 -6.20 11.85 4.45
CA LYS A 56 -6.44 13.07 5.24
C LYS A 56 -5.14 13.65 5.80
N GLN A 57 -4.33 12.82 6.46
CA GLN A 57 -3.05 13.24 7.02
C GLN A 57 -2.09 13.74 5.93
N ALA A 58 -1.98 13.03 4.81
CA ALA A 58 -1.12 13.43 3.70
C ALA A 58 -1.53 14.79 3.11
N ARG A 59 -2.83 15.06 3.03
CA ARG A 59 -3.33 16.37 2.59
C ARG A 59 -2.98 17.49 3.57
N GLU A 60 -3.11 17.22 4.88
CA GLU A 60 -2.74 18.18 5.93
C GLU A 60 -1.23 18.46 5.87
N GLN A 61 -0.40 17.42 5.83
CA GLN A 61 1.04 17.54 5.69
C GLN A 61 1.45 18.25 4.39
N PHE A 62 0.74 18.00 3.28
CA PHE A 62 1.00 18.69 2.01
C PHE A 62 0.73 20.21 2.12
N ARG A 63 -0.34 20.58 2.83
CA ARG A 63 -0.73 21.98 3.03
C ARG A 63 0.17 22.72 4.01
N ASP A 64 0.64 22.04 5.05
CA ASP A 64 1.26 22.66 6.23
C ASP A 64 2.73 23.13 6.00
N ASP A 65 3.19 23.16 4.75
CA ASP A 65 4.34 23.95 4.22
C ASP A 65 5.75 23.56 4.72
N ALA A 66 5.90 23.05 5.96
CA ALA A 66 7.18 22.92 6.64
C ALA A 66 8.24 22.04 5.95
N VAL A 67 7.83 20.98 5.24
CA VAL A 67 8.77 20.02 4.59
C VAL A 67 8.95 20.32 3.09
N ILE A 68 7.99 21.00 2.48
CA ILE A 68 7.80 21.11 1.02
C ILE A 68 7.73 22.56 0.55
N LYS A 69 8.04 23.52 1.42
CA LYS A 69 8.35 24.92 1.08
C LYS A 69 7.32 25.58 0.17
N GLY A 70 6.04 25.38 0.46
CA GLY A 70 4.95 26.11 -0.18
C GLY A 70 4.48 25.51 -1.50
N TRP A 71 4.94 24.32 -1.88
CA TRP A 71 4.54 23.67 -3.14
C TRP A 71 3.02 23.48 -3.28
N ALA A 72 2.27 23.41 -2.18
CA ALA A 72 0.81 23.37 -2.24
C ALA A 72 0.16 24.61 -2.88
N LYS A 73 0.90 25.72 -2.97
CA LYS A 73 0.48 26.97 -3.62
C LYS A 73 1.01 27.08 -5.04
N GLU A 74 1.88 26.17 -5.47
CA GLU A 74 2.50 26.21 -6.78
C GLU A 74 1.63 25.49 -7.83
N PRO A 75 1.53 26.01 -9.07
CA PRO A 75 0.66 25.43 -10.09
C PRO A 75 0.96 23.97 -10.43
N MET A 76 2.22 23.56 -10.30
CA MET A 76 2.71 22.22 -10.63
C MET A 76 3.05 21.40 -9.39
N GLY A 77 2.71 21.91 -8.20
CA GLY A 77 2.87 21.19 -6.94
C GLY A 77 1.73 20.20 -6.74
N GLY A 78 2.07 18.95 -6.44
CA GLY A 78 1.09 17.89 -6.24
C GLY A 78 1.54 16.86 -5.21
N PHE A 79 0.61 16.01 -4.80
CA PHE A 79 0.90 14.89 -3.95
C PHE A 79 0.00 13.69 -4.23
N THR A 80 0.51 12.50 -3.89
CA THR A 80 -0.24 11.24 -3.81
C THR A 80 0.06 10.58 -2.46
N ASN A 81 -0.78 9.64 -2.03
CA ASN A 81 -0.64 8.96 -0.74
C ASN A 81 -0.96 7.47 -0.85
N HIS A 82 -0.40 6.69 0.07
CA HIS A 82 -0.61 5.25 0.14
C HIS A 82 -0.40 4.75 1.57
N TYR A 83 -1.38 4.02 2.11
CA TYR A 83 -1.22 3.29 3.35
C TYR A 83 -0.62 1.90 3.07
N SER A 84 0.64 1.70 3.45
CA SER A 84 1.31 0.41 3.30
C SER A 84 0.92 -0.50 4.46
N LYS A 85 0.10 -1.51 4.20
CA LYS A 85 -0.26 -2.53 5.21
C LYS A 85 0.97 -3.28 5.72
N LYS A 86 1.95 -3.53 4.84
CA LYS A 86 3.19 -4.23 5.16
C LYS A 86 4.04 -3.45 6.16
N LEU A 87 4.16 -2.14 5.97
CA LEU A 87 4.96 -1.26 6.82
C LEU A 87 4.13 -0.61 7.94
N LYS A 88 2.80 -0.79 7.92
CA LYS A 88 1.82 -0.20 8.84
C LYS A 88 1.96 1.32 8.95
N ARG A 89 2.25 1.98 7.82
CA ARG A 89 2.57 3.41 7.74
C ARG A 89 1.86 4.08 6.57
N CYS A 90 1.60 5.37 6.74
CA CYS A 90 1.08 6.21 5.68
C CYS A 90 2.24 6.92 4.99
N PHE A 91 2.42 6.64 3.71
CA PHE A 91 3.40 7.33 2.89
C PHE A 91 2.70 8.34 1.99
N MET A 92 3.42 9.40 1.67
CA MET A 92 3.03 10.33 0.62
C MET A 92 4.20 10.65 -0.26
N ARG A 93 3.90 10.77 -1.55
CA ARG A 93 4.82 11.30 -2.54
C ARG A 93 4.37 12.70 -2.88
N VAL A 94 5.29 13.65 -2.85
CA VAL A 94 5.07 14.99 -3.39
C VAL A 94 5.93 15.18 -4.60
N GLU A 95 5.46 16.03 -5.49
CA GLU A 95 6.21 16.40 -6.66
C GLU A 95 5.94 17.86 -7.02
N ASN A 96 6.95 18.48 -7.61
CA ASN A 96 6.83 19.81 -8.15
C ASN A 96 7.76 19.97 -9.36
N THR A 97 7.27 20.70 -10.35
CA THR A 97 8.04 21.09 -11.53
C THR A 97 8.03 22.59 -11.67
N THR A 98 9.19 23.21 -11.58
CA THR A 98 9.33 24.67 -11.51
C THR A 98 10.25 25.19 -12.59
N MET A 99 9.94 26.37 -13.12
CA MET A 99 10.88 27.14 -13.93
C MET A 99 11.88 27.85 -13.02
N ILE A 100 13.17 27.65 -13.25
CA ILE A 100 14.27 28.31 -12.56
C ILE A 100 14.94 29.27 -13.54
N GLY A 101 14.77 30.58 -13.29
CA GLY A 101 15.12 31.59 -14.29
C GLY A 101 14.23 31.47 -15.54
N SER A 102 14.78 31.77 -16.71
CA SER A 102 14.05 31.75 -17.99
C SER A 102 14.06 30.39 -18.70
N ASP A 103 15.03 29.51 -18.41
CA ASP A 103 15.41 28.44 -19.33
C ASP A 103 15.74 27.09 -18.68
N VAL A 104 15.57 26.98 -17.36
CA VAL A 104 15.85 25.74 -16.63
C VAL A 104 14.55 25.22 -16.02
N ILE A 105 14.26 23.94 -16.23
CA ILE A 105 13.14 23.24 -15.59
C ILE A 105 13.73 22.40 -14.46
N GLY A 106 13.33 22.69 -13.22
CA GLY A 106 13.58 21.86 -12.06
C GLY A 106 12.42 20.89 -11.83
N ALA A 107 12.73 19.62 -11.65
CA ALA A 107 11.77 18.61 -11.23
C ALA A 107 12.23 18.01 -9.90
N HIS A 108 11.35 18.06 -8.92
CA HIS A 108 11.62 17.62 -7.56
C HIS A 108 10.56 16.64 -7.10
N ARG A 109 10.96 15.57 -6.43
CA ARG A 109 10.07 14.56 -5.86
C ARG A 109 10.59 14.09 -4.53
N TYR A 110 9.68 13.95 -3.57
CA TYR A 110 10.00 13.40 -2.26
C TYR A 110 8.99 12.32 -1.89
N VAL A 111 9.45 11.30 -1.17
CA VAL A 111 8.59 10.31 -0.51
C VAL A 111 8.85 10.39 0.98
N PHE A 112 7.79 10.55 1.77
CA PHE A 112 7.90 10.65 3.22
C PHE A 112 6.75 9.96 3.94
N ASP A 113 6.96 9.67 5.22
CA ASP A 113 5.88 9.30 6.14
C ASP A 113 5.01 10.54 6.40
N ALA A 114 3.70 10.43 6.17
CA ALA A 114 2.77 11.55 6.28
C ALA A 114 2.50 11.99 7.74
N PHE A 115 2.71 11.11 8.72
CA PHE A 115 2.52 11.42 10.15
C PHE A 115 3.81 11.90 10.80
N GLU A 116 4.92 11.22 10.55
CA GLU A 116 6.21 11.54 11.17
C GLU A 116 7.00 12.60 10.38
N GLY A 117 6.63 12.86 9.12
CA GLY A 117 7.37 13.75 8.22
C GLY A 117 8.73 13.20 7.80
N LYS A 118 9.03 11.93 8.10
CA LYS A 118 10.33 11.32 7.82
C LYS A 118 10.52 11.08 6.33
N LEU A 119 11.61 11.60 5.76
CA LEU A 119 11.98 11.42 4.36
C LEU A 119 12.54 10.02 4.08
N TYR A 120 11.98 9.36 3.06
CA TYR A 120 12.41 8.04 2.56
C TYR A 120 12.94 8.11 1.14
N GLY A 121 12.53 9.09 0.34
CA GLY A 121 13.01 9.24 -1.03
C GLY A 121 13.16 10.70 -1.40
N GLU A 122 14.23 11.00 -2.10
CA GLU A 122 14.48 12.32 -2.70
C GLU A 122 14.99 12.13 -4.12
N TYR A 123 14.39 12.86 -5.05
CA TYR A 123 14.83 13.01 -6.42
C TYR A 123 14.77 14.48 -6.80
N SER A 124 15.83 14.98 -7.43
CA SER A 124 15.89 16.32 -7.99
C SER A 124 16.71 16.32 -9.27
N SER A 125 16.17 16.93 -10.33
CA SER A 125 16.87 17.10 -11.61
C SER A 125 16.61 18.49 -12.18
N TYR A 126 17.60 19.03 -12.88
CA TYR A 126 17.49 20.28 -13.62
C TYR A 126 17.78 20.02 -15.10
N VAL A 127 16.88 20.47 -15.97
CA VAL A 127 16.99 20.33 -17.42
C VAL A 127 17.04 21.73 -18.01
N GLY A 128 18.14 22.07 -18.70
CA GLY A 128 18.33 23.37 -19.32
C GLY A 128 18.23 23.33 -20.86
N LYS A 129 18.49 24.47 -21.50
CA LYS A 129 18.56 24.59 -22.97
C LYS A 129 19.51 23.59 -23.64
N THR A 130 20.62 23.26 -22.99
CA THR A 130 21.61 22.29 -23.47
C THR A 130 21.14 20.83 -23.41
N ASP A 131 20.01 20.58 -22.75
CA ASP A 131 19.40 19.27 -22.59
C ASP A 131 18.16 19.09 -23.48
N ILE A 132 17.80 20.11 -24.27
CA ILE A 132 16.68 20.05 -25.22
C ILE A 132 16.99 18.96 -26.26
N GLY A 133 16.14 17.94 -26.31
CA GLY A 133 16.29 16.77 -27.20
C GLY A 133 16.83 15.52 -26.52
N LYS A 134 17.33 15.62 -25.28
CA LYS A 134 17.65 14.46 -24.46
C LYS A 134 16.37 13.76 -24.00
N LYS A 135 16.28 12.45 -24.16
CA LYS A 135 15.11 11.68 -23.68
C LYS A 135 15.11 11.59 -22.16
N GLY A 136 13.92 11.42 -21.57
CA GLY A 136 13.78 11.22 -20.13
C GLY A 136 14.67 10.08 -19.65
N GLY A 137 15.62 10.38 -18.76
CA GLY A 137 16.64 9.45 -18.26
C GLY A 137 18.08 9.76 -18.68
N GLU A 138 18.30 10.62 -19.66
CA GLU A 138 19.66 11.01 -20.12
C GLU A 138 20.26 12.18 -19.33
N VAL A 139 19.45 12.91 -18.56
CA VAL A 139 19.92 13.95 -17.64
C VAL A 139 20.03 13.33 -16.25
N ALA A 140 21.25 13.22 -15.75
CA ALA A 140 21.51 12.71 -14.42
C ALA A 140 20.85 13.61 -13.36
N PRO A 141 20.23 13.04 -12.32
CA PRO A 141 19.70 13.82 -11.22
C PRO A 141 20.83 14.49 -10.44
N VAL A 142 20.55 15.68 -9.93
CA VAL A 142 21.44 16.38 -8.99
C VAL A 142 21.41 15.70 -7.62
N SER A 143 20.27 15.13 -7.24
CA SER A 143 20.10 14.36 -6.01
C SER A 143 19.15 13.21 -6.30
N CYS A 144 19.54 12.00 -5.93
CA CYS A 144 18.69 10.82 -6.00
C CYS A 144 19.11 9.84 -4.93
N LYS A 145 18.30 9.73 -3.87
CA LYS A 145 18.54 8.81 -2.76
C LYS A 145 17.24 8.27 -2.22
N VAL A 146 17.24 6.99 -1.88
CA VAL A 146 16.11 6.31 -1.27
C VAL A 146 16.60 5.51 -0.07
N THR A 147 16.03 5.75 1.09
CA THR A 147 16.18 4.87 2.25
C THR A 147 15.31 3.65 2.00
N SER A 148 15.88 2.45 2.03
CA SER A 148 15.16 1.18 1.86
C SER A 148 14.38 0.80 3.12
N PRO A 149 13.46 -0.18 3.06
CA PRO A 149 12.73 -0.63 4.25
C PRO A 149 13.61 -1.20 5.35
N SER A 150 14.84 -1.64 5.03
CA SER A 150 15.84 -2.07 6.02
C SER A 150 16.62 -0.92 6.64
N GLY A 151 16.44 0.32 6.15
CA GLY A 151 17.12 1.51 6.64
C GLY A 151 18.41 1.87 5.89
N GLU A 152 18.80 1.09 4.88
CA GLU A 152 19.96 1.40 4.04
C GLU A 152 19.66 2.53 3.07
N VAL A 153 20.59 3.46 2.88
CA VAL A 153 20.46 4.52 1.87
C VAL A 153 21.04 4.05 0.54
N ILE A 154 20.21 4.03 -0.48
CA ILE A 154 20.55 3.64 -1.85
C ILE A 154 20.56 4.89 -2.72
N PHE A 155 21.65 5.12 -3.44
CA PHE A 155 21.75 6.19 -4.44
C PHE A 155 21.25 5.68 -5.79
N CYS A 156 20.49 6.53 -6.49
CA CYS A 156 19.97 6.24 -7.81
C CYS A 156 20.53 7.22 -8.84
N HIS A 157 20.43 6.88 -10.12
CA HIS A 157 21.02 7.64 -11.22
C HIS A 157 20.00 8.11 -12.25
N SER A 158 18.73 7.73 -12.05
CA SER A 158 17.65 8.10 -12.96
C SER A 158 16.31 8.17 -12.23
N TYR A 159 15.33 8.81 -12.86
CA TYR A 159 13.96 8.82 -12.37
C TYR A 159 13.35 7.40 -12.35
N GLY A 160 13.69 6.55 -13.31
CA GLY A 160 13.22 5.17 -13.35
C GLY A 160 13.69 4.36 -12.14
N GLU A 161 14.98 4.47 -11.78
CA GLU A 161 15.52 3.85 -10.57
C GLU A 161 14.83 4.38 -9.30
N PHE A 162 14.58 5.69 -9.22
CA PHE A 162 13.85 6.27 -8.10
C PHE A 162 12.45 5.68 -7.93
N GLU A 163 11.68 5.57 -9.01
CA GLU A 163 10.34 4.97 -8.98
C GLU A 163 10.40 3.50 -8.56
N GLU A 164 11.35 2.71 -9.07
CA GLU A 164 11.53 1.32 -8.66
C GLU A 164 11.86 1.18 -7.17
N LEU A 165 12.80 1.99 -6.67
CA LEU A 165 13.23 1.96 -5.27
C LEU A 165 12.14 2.42 -4.30
N THR A 166 11.20 3.25 -4.75
CA THR A 166 10.10 3.78 -3.91
C THR A 166 8.82 2.96 -3.94
N LYS A 167 8.70 1.97 -4.84
CA LYS A 167 7.56 1.04 -4.88
C LYS A 167 7.21 0.39 -3.54
N PRO A 168 8.15 -0.03 -2.67
CA PRO A 168 7.81 -0.61 -1.37
C PRO A 168 7.00 0.33 -0.45
N TYR A 169 7.01 1.64 -0.72
CA TYR A 169 6.29 2.66 0.03
C TYR A 169 4.97 3.08 -0.61
N MET A 170 4.93 3.13 -1.94
CA MET A 170 3.86 3.81 -2.70
C MET A 170 2.94 2.87 -3.51
N LYS A 171 3.11 1.54 -3.40
CA LYS A 171 2.36 0.55 -4.20
C LYS A 171 1.49 -0.36 -3.36
#